data_AF-A0A166WJG4-F1
#
_entry.id   AF-A0A166WJG4-F1
#
_cell.length_a   1.000
_cell.length_b   1.000
_cell.length_c   1.000
_cell.angle_alpha   90.00
_cell.angle_beta   90.00
_cell.angle_gamma   90.00
#
_symmetry.space_group_name_H-M   'P 1'
#
loop_
_entity.id
_entity.type
_entity.pdbx_description
1 polymer ?
#
loop_
_entity_poly.entity_id
_entity_poly.type
_entity_poly.pdbx_seq_one_letter_code
_entity_poly.pdbx_strand_id
1 'polypeptide(L)'
;FERHSSTFTGKGLTEDDPFILADVEVAHFDHFLSILYPSEYGMYTATAVNEWTAILHLAVKWGFGSIRTLSIKHLAPIATDIDKIILGRQYGIDEWLSDAYLAVCMREQSLTEEEGTRLRVADIIKINSIRQRF
;
A
#
# COMPACT_ATOMS: atom_id res chain seq x y z
N PHE A 1 -0.42 14.92 -14.25
CA PHE A 1 0.07 13.57 -14.57
C PHE A 1 1.52 13.60 -15.11
N GLU A 2 1.81 14.33 -16.19
CA GLU A 2 3.16 14.40 -16.81
C GLU A 2 4.31 14.76 -15.86
N ARG A 3 4.09 15.72 -14.96
CA ARG A 3 5.13 16.17 -14.02
C ARG A 3 5.50 15.10 -12.97
N HIS A 4 4.69 14.06 -12.81
CA HIS A 4 4.77 13.13 -11.67
C HIS A 4 4.91 11.65 -12.07
N SER A 5 4.74 11.32 -13.36
CA SER A 5 5.01 9.98 -13.91
C SER A 5 5.20 10.01 -15.42
N SER A 6 6.33 9.49 -15.91
CA SER A 6 6.60 9.25 -17.34
C SER A 6 6.00 7.92 -17.85
N THR A 7 5.70 6.98 -16.96
CA THR A 7 5.06 5.69 -17.32
C THR A 7 3.60 5.87 -17.70
N PHE A 8 2.94 6.88 -17.13
CA PHE A 8 1.53 7.20 -17.40
C PHE A 8 1.36 7.97 -18.72
N THR A 9 2.36 8.72 -19.16
CA THR A 9 2.28 9.60 -20.34
C THR A 9 2.44 8.86 -21.68
N GLY A 10 2.96 7.63 -21.66
CA GLY A 10 3.13 6.80 -22.84
C GLY A 10 1.93 5.92 -23.18
N LYS A 11 0.79 6.07 -22.50
CA LYS A 11 -0.40 5.22 -22.68
C LYS A 11 -1.59 6.07 -23.08
N GLY A 12 -1.92 6.10 -24.37
CA GLY A 12 -3.15 6.64 -24.95
C GLY A 12 -3.83 7.73 -24.14
N LEU A 13 -3.38 8.98 -24.25
CA LEU A 13 -4.01 10.12 -23.58
C LEU A 13 -4.73 11.06 -24.56
N THR A 14 -4.94 10.61 -25.79
CA THR A 14 -5.59 11.37 -26.88
C THR A 14 -7.05 10.97 -27.03
N GLU A 15 -7.88 11.84 -27.60
CA GLU A 15 -9.30 11.54 -27.85
C GLU A 15 -9.49 10.26 -28.67
N ASP A 16 -8.59 10.00 -29.63
CA ASP A 16 -8.65 8.84 -30.52
C ASP A 16 -8.01 7.56 -29.94
N ASP A 17 -7.32 7.66 -28.80
CA ASP A 17 -6.69 6.52 -28.11
C ASP A 17 -6.78 6.75 -26.60
N PRO A 18 -7.92 6.48 -25.96
CA PRO A 18 -8.13 6.75 -24.54
C PRO A 18 -7.50 5.67 -23.63
N PHE A 19 -6.97 6.10 -22.49
CA PHE A 19 -6.36 5.21 -21.52
C PHE A 19 -7.43 4.45 -20.74
N ILE A 20 -7.63 3.18 -21.09
CA ILE A 20 -8.57 2.30 -20.39
C ILE A 20 -8.01 1.89 -19.03
N LEU A 21 -8.70 2.30 -17.96
CA LEU A 21 -8.38 1.95 -16.58
C LEU A 21 -8.90 0.55 -16.25
N ALA A 22 -8.26 -0.48 -16.82
CA ALA A 22 -8.58 -1.87 -16.48
C ALA A 22 -8.16 -2.20 -15.03
N ASP A 23 -9.01 -2.94 -14.33
CA ASP A 23 -8.82 -3.40 -12.95
C ASP A 23 -8.60 -2.25 -11.96
N VAL A 24 -9.39 -1.18 -12.08
CA VAL A 24 -9.43 -0.06 -11.15
C VAL A 24 -10.87 0.22 -10.76
N GLU A 25 -11.17 0.11 -9.47
CA GLU A 25 -12.47 0.53 -8.95
C GLU A 25 -12.59 2.05 -8.98
N VAL A 26 -13.78 2.56 -9.29
CA VAL A 26 -14.05 4.01 -9.40
C VAL A 26 -13.66 4.73 -8.12
N ALA A 27 -14.04 4.19 -6.96
CA ALA A 27 -13.71 4.78 -5.65
C ALA A 27 -12.19 4.89 -5.42
N HIS A 28 -11.41 3.88 -5.83
CA HIS A 28 -9.96 3.91 -5.71
C HIS A 28 -9.34 5.01 -6.58
N PHE A 29 -9.89 5.21 -7.79
CA PHE A 29 -9.44 6.27 -8.67
C PHE A 29 -9.82 7.66 -8.13
N ASP A 30 -11.02 7.83 -7.58
CA ASP A 30 -11.45 9.08 -6.96
C ASP A 30 -10.55 9.48 -5.79
N HIS A 31 -10.19 8.52 -4.92
CA HIS A 31 -9.23 8.77 -3.85
C HIS A 31 -7.87 9.22 -4.39
N PHE A 32 -7.38 8.58 -5.46
CA PHE A 32 -6.12 8.95 -6.10
C PHE A 32 -6.18 10.34 -6.73
N LEU A 33 -7.29 10.68 -7.40
CA LEU A 33 -7.52 12.00 -7.97
C LEU A 33 -7.60 13.08 -6.89
N SER A 34 -8.15 12.79 -5.72
CA SER A 34 -8.22 13.76 -4.61
C SER A 34 -6.83 14.20 -4.11
N ILE A 35 -5.78 13.40 -4.35
CA ILE A 35 -4.40 13.78 -4.04
C ILE A 35 -3.82 14.71 -5.10
N LEU A 36 -4.16 14.48 -6.37
CA LEU A 36 -3.69 15.29 -7.50
C LEU A 36 -4.45 16.61 -7.64
N TYR A 37 -5.73 16.60 -7.29
CA TYR A 37 -6.67 17.70 -7.41
C TYR A 37 -7.42 17.88 -6.07
N PRO A 38 -6.71 18.30 -5.00
CA PRO A 38 -7.34 18.48 -3.71
C PRO A 38 -8.31 19.66 -3.74
N SER A 39 -9.53 19.45 -3.24
CA SER A 39 -10.50 20.53 -3.02
C SER A 39 -10.00 21.52 -1.97
N GLU A 40 -9.28 21.02 -0.96
CA GLU A 40 -8.63 21.80 0.10
C GLU A 40 -7.21 21.26 0.34
N TYR A 41 -6.22 22.15 0.42
CA TYR A 41 -4.83 21.74 0.58
C TYR A 41 -4.59 20.99 1.90
N GLY A 42 -4.01 19.79 1.80
CA GLY A 42 -3.66 18.95 2.96
C GLY A 42 -4.83 18.13 3.52
N MET A 43 -6.04 18.27 2.96
CA MET A 43 -7.18 17.41 3.27
C MET A 43 -7.27 16.30 2.23
N TYR A 44 -7.22 15.05 2.69
CA TYR A 44 -7.35 13.87 1.84
C TYR A 44 -8.69 13.20 2.12
N THR A 45 -9.31 12.65 1.08
CA THR A 45 -10.56 11.90 1.21
C THR A 45 -10.34 10.53 1.86
N ALA A 46 -9.13 9.98 1.72
CA ALA A 46 -8.76 8.70 2.30
C ALA A 46 -8.40 8.84 3.79
N THR A 47 -9.05 8.01 4.60
CA THR A 47 -8.91 7.95 6.07
C THR A 47 -8.58 6.54 6.57
N ALA A 48 -8.91 5.51 5.79
CA ALA A 48 -8.76 4.11 6.19
C ALA A 48 -7.61 3.38 5.46
N VAL A 49 -7.18 2.24 6.02
CA VAL A 49 -6.07 1.43 5.51
C VAL A 49 -6.33 0.94 4.08
N ASN A 50 -7.55 0.49 3.79
CA ASN A 50 -7.95 0.03 2.45
C ASN A 50 -7.86 1.16 1.41
N GLU A 51 -8.32 2.37 1.75
CA GLU A 51 -8.32 3.53 0.87
C GLU A 51 -6.88 3.96 0.54
N TRP A 52 -6.03 4.09 1.56
CA TRP A 52 -4.61 4.42 1.36
C TRP A 52 -3.84 3.30 0.66
N THR A 53 -4.21 2.04 0.87
CA THR A 53 -3.66 0.89 0.13
C THR A 53 -4.02 0.95 -1.35
N ALA A 54 -5.26 1.34 -1.68
CA ALA A 54 -5.69 1.51 -3.06
C ALA A 54 -4.93 2.65 -3.76
N ILE A 55 -4.76 3.78 -3.08
CA ILE A 55 -3.92 4.87 -3.58
C ILE A 55 -2.48 4.39 -3.81
N LEU A 56 -1.89 3.67 -2.85
CA LEU A 56 -0.54 3.12 -2.97
C LEU A 56 -0.44 2.19 -4.18
N HIS A 57 -1.44 1.33 -4.37
CA HIS A 57 -1.52 0.40 -5.49
C HIS A 57 -1.47 1.15 -6.83
N LEU A 58 -2.32 2.16 -7.01
CA LEU A 58 -2.37 2.97 -8.23
C LEU A 58 -1.10 3.79 -8.43
N ALA A 59 -0.55 4.34 -7.34
CA ALA A 59 0.71 5.08 -7.39
C ALA A 59 1.87 4.21 -7.90
N VAL A 60 1.96 2.96 -7.43
CA VAL A 60 2.97 2.01 -7.89
C VAL A 60 2.68 1.57 -9.33
N LYS A 61 1.44 1.18 -9.64
CA LYS A 61 1.00 0.74 -10.99
C LYS A 61 1.28 1.79 -12.06
N TRP A 62 1.14 3.07 -11.72
CA TRP A 62 1.33 4.19 -12.64
C TRP A 62 2.64 4.95 -12.45
N GLY A 63 3.53 4.53 -11.55
CA GLY A 63 4.86 5.15 -11.39
C GLY A 63 4.89 6.52 -10.70
N PHE A 64 3.90 6.84 -9.87
CA PHE A 64 3.85 8.08 -9.09
C PHE A 64 4.67 7.95 -7.79
N GLY A 65 5.98 8.16 -7.88
CA GLY A 65 6.90 8.02 -6.74
C GLY A 65 6.55 8.91 -5.54
N SER A 66 6.16 10.18 -5.76
CA SER A 66 5.78 11.09 -4.68
C SER A 66 4.50 10.66 -3.95
N ILE A 67 3.53 10.11 -4.70
CA ILE A 67 2.27 9.62 -4.12
C ILE A 67 2.53 8.31 -3.38
N ARG A 68 3.39 7.42 -3.90
CA ARG A 68 3.85 6.23 -3.17
C ARG A 68 4.41 6.60 -1.79
N THR A 69 5.32 7.57 -1.72
CA THR A 69 5.89 8.03 -0.44
C THR A 69 4.82 8.63 0.48
N LEU A 70 3.88 9.41 -0.06
CA LEU A 70 2.77 9.96 0.72
C LEU A 70 1.89 8.86 1.31
N SER A 71 1.49 7.87 0.50
CA SER A 71 0.66 6.76 0.95
C SER A 71 1.35 5.93 2.04
N ILE A 72 2.66 5.67 1.91
CA ILE A 72 3.45 4.99 2.94
C ILE A 72 3.42 5.79 4.25
N LYS A 73 3.63 7.11 4.19
CA LYS A 73 3.59 7.98 5.37
C LYS A 73 2.25 7.92 6.10
N HIS A 74 1.13 7.90 5.36
CA HIS A 74 -0.21 7.84 5.95
C HIS A 74 -0.62 6.45 6.42
N LEU A 75 -0.13 5.38 5.77
CA LEU A 75 -0.38 3.99 6.18
C LEU A 75 0.40 3.61 7.44
N ALA A 76 1.65 4.06 7.59
CA ALA A 76 2.53 3.68 8.70
C ALA A 76 1.88 3.78 10.11
N PRO A 77 1.14 4.85 10.46
CA PRO A 77 0.50 4.95 11.78
C PRO A 77 -0.81 4.16 11.93
N ILE A 78 -1.50 3.79 10.84
CA ILE A 78 -2.84 3.17 10.91
C ILE A 78 -2.86 1.68 10.54
N ALA A 79 -1.84 1.21 9.81
CA ALA A 79 -1.73 -0.18 9.38
C ALA A 79 -1.30 -1.08 10.55
N THR A 80 -1.92 -2.26 10.65
CA THR A 80 -1.51 -3.29 11.62
C THR A 80 -0.15 -3.87 11.24
N ASP A 81 0.53 -4.56 12.16
CA ASP A 81 1.81 -5.21 11.84
C ASP A 81 1.66 -6.27 10.74
N ILE A 82 0.51 -6.95 10.68
CA ILE A 82 0.19 -7.89 9.61
C ILE A 82 0.02 -7.18 8.27
N ASP A 83 -0.70 -6.05 8.25
CA ASP A 83 -0.81 -5.22 7.04
C ASP A 83 0.56 -4.73 6.58
N LYS A 84 1.42 -4.30 7.52
CA LYS A 84 2.78 -3.85 7.23
C LYS A 84 3.65 -4.94 6.62
N ILE A 85 3.54 -6.19 7.07
CA ILE A 85 4.23 -7.33 6.45
C ILE A 85 3.73 -7.57 5.02
N ILE A 86 2.42 -7.59 4.83
CA ILE A 86 1.80 -7.88 3.53
C ILE A 86 2.12 -6.78 2.53
N LEU A 87 1.82 -5.53 2.87
CA LEU A 87 2.03 -4.35 2.04
C LEU A 87 3.52 -4.09 1.81
N GLY A 88 4.34 -4.26 2.86
CA GLY A 88 5.78 -4.06 2.77
C GLY A 88 6.42 -5.02 1.79
N ARG A 89 5.99 -6.28 1.77
CA ARG A 89 6.45 -7.23 0.76
C ARG A 89 5.89 -6.93 -0.63
N GLN A 90 4.60 -6.62 -0.72
CA GLN A 90 3.93 -6.40 -2.01
C GLN A 90 4.49 -5.19 -2.76
N TYR A 91 4.85 -4.13 -2.04
CA TYR A 91 5.29 -2.85 -2.62
C TYR A 91 6.77 -2.50 -2.35
N GLY A 92 7.54 -3.43 -1.79
CA GLY A 92 8.98 -3.25 -1.50
C GLY A 92 9.24 -2.12 -0.49
N ILE A 93 8.60 -2.18 0.68
CA ILE A 93 8.76 -1.23 1.79
C ILE A 93 9.50 -1.97 2.91
N ASP A 94 10.81 -2.17 2.72
CA ASP A 94 11.63 -2.99 3.61
C ASP A 94 11.73 -2.43 5.03
N GLU A 95 11.62 -1.11 5.18
CA GLU A 95 11.60 -0.39 6.47
C GLU A 95 10.48 -0.87 7.41
N TRP A 96 9.37 -1.38 6.88
CA TRP A 96 8.28 -1.91 7.71
C TRP A 96 8.48 -3.35 8.15
N LEU A 97 9.19 -4.14 7.34
CA LEU A 97 9.21 -5.59 7.51
C LEU A 97 9.88 -5.99 8.82
N SER A 98 11.04 -5.43 9.12
CA SER A 98 11.81 -5.78 10.31
C SER A 98 11.05 -5.50 11.61
N ASP A 99 10.51 -4.28 11.74
CA ASP A 99 9.79 -3.84 12.93
C ASP A 99 8.46 -4.60 13.07
N ALA A 100 7.75 -4.84 11.96
CA ALA A 100 6.49 -5.57 12.00
C ALA A 100 6.68 -7.05 12.35
N TYR A 101 7.72 -7.73 11.81
CA TYR A 101 8.02 -9.10 12.25
C TYR A 101 8.34 -9.16 13.73
N LEU A 102 9.13 -8.20 14.25
CA LEU A 102 9.50 -8.17 15.65
C LEU A 102 8.27 -7.92 16.54
N ALA A 103 7.40 -6.97 16.18
CA ALA A 103 6.17 -6.69 16.90
C ALA A 103 5.25 -7.93 16.97
N VAL A 104 5.09 -8.65 15.86
CA VAL A 104 4.30 -9.90 15.81
C VAL A 104 4.95 -11.03 16.62
N CYS A 105 6.27 -11.07 16.72
CA CYS A 105 6.96 -12.08 17.54
C CYS A 105 6.89 -11.78 19.05
N MET A 106 6.94 -10.50 19.43
CA MET A 106 6.99 -10.05 20.82
C MET A 106 5.61 -9.97 21.49
N ARG A 107 4.52 -9.93 20.71
CA ARG A 107 3.16 -9.94 21.29
C ARG A 107 2.84 -11.30 21.92
N GLU A 108 2.08 -11.28 23.02
CA GLU A 108 1.69 -12.51 23.74
C GLU A 108 0.84 -13.45 22.86
N GLN A 109 -0.11 -12.87 22.14
CA GLN A 109 -1.05 -13.60 21.29
C GLN A 109 -0.35 -14.24 20.08
N SER A 110 -0.63 -15.53 19.82
CA SER A 110 -0.18 -16.20 18.60
C SER A 110 -0.82 -15.59 17.35
N LEU A 111 -0.34 -15.97 16.16
CA LEU A 111 -1.06 -15.67 14.91
C LEU A 111 -2.47 -16.25 15.00
N THR A 112 -3.47 -15.43 14.64
CA THR A 112 -4.84 -15.92 14.46
C THR A 112 -4.96 -16.61 13.10
N GLU A 113 -6.03 -17.38 12.91
CA GLU A 113 -6.30 -18.03 11.62
C GLU A 113 -6.53 -16.99 10.51
N GLU A 114 -7.21 -15.89 10.83
CA GLU A 114 -7.45 -14.76 9.93
C GLU A 114 -6.15 -14.08 9.49
N GLU A 115 -5.18 -13.92 10.38
CA GLU A 115 -3.88 -13.36 10.03
C GLU A 115 -3.04 -14.37 9.23
N GLY A 116 -3.06 -15.64 9.66
CA GLY A 116 -2.34 -16.73 9.00
C GLY A 116 -2.78 -16.96 7.56
N THR A 117 -4.08 -16.85 7.27
CA THR A 117 -4.63 -16.98 5.91
C THR A 117 -4.22 -15.83 4.98
N ARG A 118 -3.94 -14.65 5.55
CA ARG A 118 -3.48 -13.47 4.79
C ARG A 118 -1.97 -13.46 4.56
N LEU A 119 -1.20 -14.11 5.42
CA LEU A 119 0.25 -14.19 5.33
C LEU A 119 0.72 -15.29 4.37
N ARG A 120 1.91 -15.13 3.78
CA ARG A 120 2.53 -16.23 3.03
C ARG A 120 3.12 -17.24 4.00
N VAL A 121 3.19 -18.51 3.58
CA VAL A 121 3.83 -19.59 4.36
C VAL A 121 5.24 -19.20 4.84
N ALA A 122 6.03 -18.52 3.99
CA ALA A 122 7.35 -18.03 4.35
C ALA A 122 7.34 -17.01 5.50
N ASP A 123 6.30 -16.16 5.60
CA ASP A 123 6.14 -15.20 6.71
C ASP A 123 5.86 -15.94 8.02
N ILE A 124 4.97 -16.92 7.97
CA ILE A 124 4.58 -17.72 9.13
C ILE A 124 5.79 -18.49 9.67
N ILE A 125 6.56 -19.13 8.80
CA ILE A 125 7.79 -19.84 9.17
C ILE A 125 8.79 -18.88 9.82
N LYS A 126 8.99 -17.69 9.23
CA LYS A 126 9.93 -16.69 9.75
C LYS A 126 9.51 -16.18 11.12
N ILE A 127 8.23 -15.84 11.30
CA ILE A 127 7.66 -15.40 12.58
C ILE A 127 7.86 -16.48 13.65
N ASN A 128 7.50 -17.74 13.35
CA ASN A 128 7.65 -18.84 14.28
C ASN A 128 9.13 -19.09 14.66
N SER A 129 10.04 -19.06 13.69
CA SER A 129 11.47 -19.23 13.93
C SER A 129 12.07 -18.13 14.81
N ILE A 130 11.60 -16.87 14.67
CA ILE A 130 12.05 -15.76 15.51
C ILE A 130 11.50 -15.95 16.92
N ARG A 131 10.20 -16.23 17.06
CA ARG A 131 9.53 -16.38 18.35
C ARG A 131 10.10 -17.53 19.20
N GLN A 132 10.56 -18.62 18.60
CA GLN A 132 11.22 -19.73 19.33
C GLN A 132 12.61 -19.39 19.90
N ARG A 133 13.22 -18.30 19.45
CA ARG A 133 14.55 -17.86 19.92
C ARG A 133 14.48 -16.94 21.14
N PHE A 134 13.28 -16.53 21.53
CA PHE A 134 12.99 -15.77 22.75
C PHE A 134 12.34 -16.70 23.77
#